data_AF-A6KQT4-F1
#
_entry.id   AF-A6KQT4-F1
#
_cell.length_a   1.000
_cell.length_b   1.000
_cell.length_c   1.000
_cell.angle_alpha   90.00
_cell.angle_beta   90.00
_cell.angle_gamma   90.00
#
_symmetry.space_group_name_H-M   'P 1'
#
loop_
_entity.id
_entity.type
_entity.pdbx_description
1 polymer ?
#
loop_
_entity_poly.entity_id
_entity_poly.type
_entity_poly.pdbx_seq_one_letter_code
_entity_poly.pdbx_strand_id
1 'polypeptide(L)'
;MDTGPQSLSGKSTPSSGDVQVTEDAVRRYLTRKPMTTKDLLKKFQTKKTGLSSEQTVNVLAQILKRLNPERKMIGDKMHFSLKE
;
A
#
# COMPACT_ATOMS: atom_id res chain seq x y z
N MET A 1 -0.79 12.33 45.90
CA MET A 1 -1.21 10.99 45.46
C MET A 1 -2.51 11.23 44.71
N ASP A 2 -2.51 11.48 43.41
CA ASP A 2 -2.35 10.46 42.36
C ASP A 2 -2.05 11.13 41.01
N THR A 3 -1.24 10.46 40.20
CA THR A 3 -0.69 10.90 38.91
C THR A 3 -1.50 10.22 37.80
N GLY A 4 -2.00 10.95 36.80
CA GLY A 4 -2.50 10.33 35.55
C GLY A 4 -1.36 9.73 34.70
N PRO A 5 -1.54 9.44 33.38
CA PRO A 5 -2.75 9.14 32.59
C PRO A 5 -2.50 7.98 31.55
N GLN A 6 -3.43 7.82 30.58
CA GLN A 6 -3.24 7.23 29.23
C GLN A 6 -3.39 5.71 29.01
N SER A 7 -4.58 5.33 28.55
CA SER A 7 -4.80 4.16 27.71
C SER A 7 -4.18 4.41 26.33
N LEU A 8 -3.00 3.85 26.10
CA LEU A 8 -2.37 3.78 24.77
C LEU A 8 -2.99 2.62 24.00
N SER A 9 -4.09 2.89 23.30
CA SER A 9 -4.55 2.02 22.21
C SER A 9 -3.46 2.03 21.14
N GLY A 10 -2.65 0.99 21.13
CA GLY A 10 -1.56 0.75 20.18
C GLY A 10 -2.09 0.61 18.76
N LYS A 11 -2.41 1.74 18.13
CA LYS A 11 -2.42 1.88 16.69
C LYS A 11 -0.97 1.70 16.28
N SER A 12 -0.58 0.48 15.90
CA SER A 12 0.75 0.20 15.33
C SER A 12 0.98 1.19 14.18
N THR A 13 1.69 2.27 14.46
CA THR A 13 2.32 3.10 13.46
C THR A 13 3.36 2.19 12.83
N PRO A 14 3.22 1.76 11.56
CA PRO A 14 4.35 1.11 10.91
C PRO A 14 5.45 2.17 10.86
N SER A 15 6.49 1.93 11.67
CA SER A 15 7.73 2.68 11.67
C SER A 15 8.17 2.84 10.21
N SER A 16 8.46 4.08 9.82
CA SER A 16 8.66 4.53 8.45
C SER A 16 9.95 3.99 7.79
N GLY A 17 10.55 2.91 8.31
CA GLY A 17 11.86 2.40 7.88
C GLY A 17 11.82 1.52 6.63
N ASP A 18 11.00 0.47 6.64
CA ASP A 18 11.05 -0.57 5.61
C ASP A 18 9.67 -0.81 5.02
N VAL A 19 9.37 -0.17 3.89
CA VAL A 19 8.16 -0.53 3.13
C VAL A 19 8.46 -1.80 2.37
N GLN A 20 7.98 -2.91 2.89
CA GLN A 20 7.89 -4.17 2.18
C GLN A 20 6.74 -4.10 1.16
N VAL A 21 6.89 -4.81 0.04
CA VAL A 21 5.83 -4.97 -0.97
C VAL A 21 4.83 -6.01 -0.46
N THR A 22 3.92 -5.57 0.41
CA THR A 22 2.91 -6.45 1.04
C THR A 22 1.51 -6.07 0.62
N GLU A 23 0.57 -7.01 0.81
CA GLU A 23 -0.85 -6.79 0.50
C GLU A 23 -1.44 -5.61 1.27
N ASP A 24 -1.13 -5.49 2.57
CA ASP A 24 -1.61 -4.38 3.41
C ASP A 24 -1.11 -3.02 2.89
N ALA A 25 0.15 -2.94 2.45
CA ALA A 25 0.71 -1.72 1.88
C ALA A 25 -0.01 -1.31 0.60
N VAL A 26 -0.25 -2.26 -0.33
CA VAL A 26 -0.99 -2.00 -1.57
C VAL A 26 -2.44 -1.63 -1.28
N ARG A 27 -3.10 -2.36 -0.37
CA ARG A 27 -4.48 -2.10 0.05
C ARG A 27 -4.63 -0.67 0.59
N ARG A 28 -3.75 -0.24 1.51
CA ARG A 28 -3.75 1.13 2.06
C ARG A 28 -3.61 2.21 0.99
N TYR A 29 -2.84 1.97 -0.07
CA TYR A 29 -2.72 2.93 -1.16
C TYR A 29 -4.00 3.02 -1.99
N LEU A 30 -4.61 1.87 -2.32
CA LEU A 30 -5.81 1.77 -3.15
C LEU A 30 -7.10 2.22 -2.44
N THR A 31 -7.18 2.09 -1.11
CA THR A 31 -8.31 2.62 -0.32
C THR A 31 -8.24 4.13 -0.15
N ARG A 32 -7.03 4.70 -0.05
CA ARG A 32 -6.85 6.16 0.06
C ARG A 32 -7.17 6.90 -1.22
N LYS A 33 -6.69 6.37 -2.35
CA LYS A 33 -6.97 6.95 -3.66
C LYS A 33 -6.85 5.90 -4.75
N PRO A 34 -7.58 6.06 -5.85
CA PRO A 34 -7.35 5.24 -7.04
C PRO A 34 -5.91 5.41 -7.55
N MET A 35 -5.23 4.31 -7.86
CA MET A 35 -3.84 4.31 -8.36
C MET A 35 -3.66 3.34 -9.53
N THR A 36 -2.77 3.68 -10.45
CA THR A 36 -2.36 2.76 -11.51
C THR A 36 -1.26 1.80 -11.04
N THR A 37 -1.05 0.68 -11.74
CA THR A 37 0.09 -0.22 -11.47
C THR A 37 1.41 0.53 -11.51
N LYS A 38 1.56 1.50 -12.43
CA LYS A 38 2.76 2.34 -12.56
C LYS A 38 2.98 3.19 -11.32
N ASP A 39 1.91 3.76 -10.76
CA ASP A 39 2.02 4.59 -9.56
C ASP A 39 2.38 3.75 -8.34
N LEU A 40 1.77 2.56 -8.20
CA LEU A 40 2.13 1.60 -7.15
C LEU A 40 3.60 1.17 -7.28
N LEU A 41 4.04 0.81 -8.49
CA LEU A 41 5.43 0.41 -8.73
C LEU A 41 6.42 1.51 -8.32
N LYS A 42 6.13 2.78 -8.65
CA LYS A 42 6.94 3.91 -8.20
C LYS A 42 7.00 4.04 -6.66
N LYS A 43 5.91 3.75 -5.94
CA LYS A 43 5.90 3.79 -4.46
C LYS A 43 6.80 2.73 -3.83
N PHE A 44 6.94 1.57 -4.48
CA PHE A 44 7.78 0.48 -4.00
C PHE A 44 9.22 0.53 -4.54
N GLN A 45 9.47 1.17 -5.69
CA GLN A 45 10.84 1.39 -6.21
C GLN A 45 11.59 2.52 -5.50
N THR A 46 10.88 3.57 -5.06
CA THR A 46 11.49 4.71 -4.36
C THR A 46 11.93 4.40 -2.93
N LYS A 47 11.57 3.22 -2.41
CA LYS A 47 11.94 2.75 -1.08
C LYS A 47 12.90 1.57 -1.24
N LYS A 48 13.91 1.46 -0.37
CA LYS A 48 14.87 0.35 -0.35
C LYS A 48 14.17 -0.95 0.09
N THR A 49 13.25 -1.48 -0.72
CA THR A 49 12.57 -2.77 -0.50
C THR A 49 13.56 -3.94 -0.46
N GLY A 50 14.80 -3.75 -0.93
CA GLY A 50 15.78 -4.82 -1.10
C GLY A 50 15.44 -5.77 -2.25
N LEU A 51 14.41 -5.47 -3.04
CA LEU A 51 13.95 -6.28 -4.16
C LEU A 51 14.40 -5.69 -5.49
N SER A 52 14.68 -6.54 -6.46
CA SER A 52 14.87 -6.10 -7.85
C SER A 52 13.55 -5.56 -8.43
N SER A 53 13.65 -4.77 -9.49
CA SER A 53 12.49 -4.25 -10.21
C SER A 53 11.56 -5.39 -10.67
N GLU A 54 12.12 -6.49 -11.18
CA GLU A 54 11.37 -7.65 -11.63
C GLU A 54 10.66 -8.37 -10.48
N GLN A 55 11.36 -8.59 -9.37
CA GLN A 55 10.76 -9.18 -8.17
C GLN A 55 9.61 -8.32 -7.65
N THR A 56 9.79 -6.99 -7.64
CA THR A 56 8.74 -6.04 -7.22
C THR A 56 7.52 -6.14 -8.14
N VAL A 57 7.71 -6.22 -9.45
CA VAL A 57 6.61 -6.37 -10.41
C VAL A 57 5.87 -7.69 -10.20
N ASN A 58 6.59 -8.80 -10.02
CA ASN A 58 6.00 -10.12 -9.79
C ASN A 58 5.16 -10.15 -8.50
N VAL A 59 5.71 -9.65 -7.39
CA VAL A 59 5.01 -9.59 -6.09
C VAL A 59 3.79 -8.66 -6.19
N LEU A 60 3.95 -7.48 -6.81
CA LEU A 60 2.85 -6.53 -6.98
C LEU A 60 1.72 -7.11 -7.84
N ALA A 61 2.04 -7.81 -8.93
CA ALA A 61 1.06 -8.47 -9.79
C ALA A 61 0.30 -9.57 -9.04
N GLN A 62 0.99 -10.38 -8.23
CA GLN A 62 0.36 -11.39 -7.38
C GLN A 62 -0.59 -10.77 -6.35
N ILE A 63 -0.16 -9.69 -5.70
CA ILE A 63 -0.98 -8.96 -4.72
C ILE A 63 -2.22 -8.37 -5.37
N LEU A 64 -2.10 -7.70 -6.53
CA LEU A 64 -3.24 -7.14 -7.25
C LEU A 64 -4.23 -8.23 -7.68
N LYS A 65 -3.73 -9.40 -8.10
CA LYS A 65 -4.59 -10.55 -8.44
C LYS A 65 -5.34 -11.09 -7.22
N ARG A 66 -4.69 -11.14 -6.04
CA ARG A 66 -5.32 -11.58 -4.78
C ARG A 66 -6.32 -10.57 -4.24
N LEU A 67 -5.99 -9.28 -4.28
CA LEU A 67 -6.87 -8.20 -3.82
C LEU A 67 -8.10 -8.03 -4.71
N ASN A 68 -8.00 -8.41 -6.00
CA ASN A 68 -9.03 -8.19 -7.02
C ASN A 68 -9.67 -6.79 -6.94
N PRO A 69 -8.87 -5.71 -7.05
CA PRO A 69 -9.37 -4.37 -6.86
C PRO A 69 -10.32 -3.92 -7.98
N GLU A 70 -11.22 -3.00 -7.66
CA GLU A 70 -12.14 -2.42 -8.62
C GLU A 70 -11.38 -1.58 -9.66
N ARG A 71 -11.73 -1.75 -10.94
CA ARG A 71 -11.16 -0.98 -12.04
C ARG A 71 -12.03 0.23 -12.29
N LYS A 72 -11.47 1.41 -12.14
CA LYS A 72 -12.14 2.70 -12.38
C LYS A 72 -11.45 3.46 -13.51
N MET A 73 -12.26 4.04 -14.39
CA MET A 73 -11.78 5.01 -15.37
C MET A 73 -11.83 6.39 -14.74
N ILE A 74 -10.68 7.05 -14.62
CA ILE A 74 -10.56 8.40 -14.05
C ILE A 74 -9.81 9.24 -15.08
N GLY A 75 -10.55 10.16 -15.71
CA GLY A 75 -10.15 10.72 -17.00
C GLY A 75 -9.98 9.58 -18.01
N ASP A 76 -8.92 9.64 -18.81
CA ASP A 76 -8.62 8.65 -19.86
C ASP A 76 -7.69 7.52 -19.39
N LYS A 77 -7.58 7.29 -18.07
CA LYS A 77 -6.67 6.30 -17.49
C LYS A 77 -7.40 5.32 -16.57
N MET A 78 -7.09 4.05 -16.76
CA MET A 78 -7.54 2.98 -15.87
C MET A 78 -6.74 3.03 -14.56
N HIS A 79 -7.47 3.11 -13.45
CA HIS A 79 -6.95 3.05 -12.10
C HIS A 79 -7.57 1.87 -11.35
N PHE A 80 -6.83 1.35 -10.38
CA PHE A 80 -7.35 0.42 -9.39
C PHE A 80 -7.80 1.20 -8.17
N SER A 81 -8.89 0.80 -7.54
CA SER A 81 -9.35 1.35 -6.27
C SER A 81 -9.94 0.26 -5.41
N LEU A 82 -9.87 0.42 -4.10
CA LEU A 82 -10.63 -0.41 -3.17
C LEU A 82 -11.66 0.47 -2.49
N LYS A 83 -12.91 0.02 -2.49
CA LYS A 83 -13.99 0.62 -1.72
C LYS A 83 -13.97 -0.06 -0.36
N GLU A 84 -13.90 0.74 0.71
CA GLU A 84 -14.08 0.25 2.09
C GLU A 84 -15.53 -0.19 2.31
#